data_AF-Q2QDC3-F1
#
_entry.id   AF-Q2QDC3-F1
#
_cell.length_a   1.000
_cell.length_b   1.000
_cell.length_c   1.000
_cell.angle_alpha   90.00
_cell.angle_beta   90.00
_cell.angle_gamma   90.00
#
_symmetry.space_group_name_H-M   'P 1'
#
loop_
_entity.id
_entity.type
_entity.pdbx_description
1 polymer ?
#
loop_
_entity_poly.entity_id
_entity_poly.type
_entity_poly.pdbx_seq_one_letter_code
_entity_poly.pdbx_strand_id
1 'polypeptide(L)'
;MGGNTGQLGIHTCKSLAEDDHFDPVEPPKRPTSNLIMHSMAMLGREFCYAVEAAYVTPVLLSVGLPKSLYSTVWLLSPILGFLLQPVGGSASDNCQARWGRRRPYILTLGIMMLLGMALYLNGDAVVS
;
A
#
# COMPACT_ATOMS: atom_id res chain seq x y z
N MET A 1 32.82 -48.16 15.81
CA MET A 1 32.80 -46.82 15.18
C MET A 1 32.40 -46.99 13.72
N GLY A 2 31.44 -46.21 13.25
CA GLY A 2 31.03 -46.11 11.84
C GLY A 2 29.92 -47.10 11.44
N GLY A 3 28.74 -46.71 11.04
CA GLY A 3 28.17 -45.38 10.86
C GLY A 3 26.74 -45.54 10.33
N ASN A 4 25.73 -45.35 11.19
CA ASN A 4 24.31 -45.33 10.83
C ASN A 4 23.88 -44.01 10.15
N THR A 5 24.80 -43.37 9.43
CA THR A 5 24.64 -42.03 8.86
C THR A 5 23.96 -42.03 7.47
N GLY A 6 23.23 -43.10 7.12
CA GLY A 6 22.56 -43.23 5.83
C GLY A 6 21.03 -43.14 5.88
N GLN A 7 20.40 -43.51 7.00
CA GLN A 7 18.94 -43.63 7.08
C GLN A 7 18.24 -42.33 7.57
N LEU A 8 18.97 -41.48 8.32
CA LEU A 8 18.46 -40.20 8.82
C LEU A 8 18.26 -39.17 7.70
N GLY A 9 19.00 -39.29 6.59
CA GLY A 9 18.90 -38.40 5.43
C GLY A 9 17.70 -38.68 4.53
N ILE A 10 17.33 -39.96 4.35
CA ILE A 10 16.26 -40.35 3.40
C ILE A 10 14.86 -39.99 3.95
N HIS A 11 14.63 -40.13 5.25
CA HIS A 11 13.37 -39.71 5.87
C HIS A 11 13.23 -38.18 5.98
N THR A 12 14.33 -37.46 6.22
CA THR A 12 14.33 -35.99 6.30
C THR A 12 14.12 -35.35 4.92
N CYS A 13 14.69 -35.93 3.85
CA CYS A 13 14.48 -35.44 2.48
C CYS A 13 13.04 -35.69 2.00
N LYS A 14 12.39 -36.77 2.47
CA LYS A 14 10.97 -37.01 2.22
C LYS A 14 10.07 -36.00 2.96
N SER A 15 10.44 -35.62 4.18
CA SER A 15 9.74 -34.57 4.95
C SER A 15 9.86 -33.18 4.33
N LEU A 16 11.00 -32.82 3.73
CA LEU A 16 11.18 -31.54 3.02
C LEU A 16 10.46 -31.51 1.66
N ALA A 17 10.08 -32.65 1.11
CA ALA A 17 9.31 -32.75 -0.14
C ALA A 17 7.79 -32.83 0.10
N GLU A 18 7.33 -33.04 1.34
CA GLU A 18 5.90 -33.10 1.72
C GLU A 18 5.36 -31.78 2.30
N ASP A 19 6.19 -30.75 2.50
CA ASP A 19 5.75 -29.40 2.95
C ASP A 19 5.49 -28.41 1.81
N ASP A 20 5.75 -28.79 0.54
CA ASP A 20 5.30 -28.03 -0.63
C ASP A 20 3.95 -28.58 -1.14
N HIS A 21 3.07 -28.95 -0.19
CA HIS A 21 1.66 -29.10 -0.47
C HIS A 21 1.12 -27.71 -0.80
N PHE A 22 1.27 -27.31 -2.07
CA PHE A 22 0.35 -26.41 -2.72
C PHE A 22 -1.02 -27.09 -2.70
N ASP A 23 -1.67 -27.11 -1.54
CA ASP A 23 -3.12 -27.08 -1.46
C ASP A 23 -3.54 -26.00 -2.45
N PRO A 24 -4.30 -26.33 -3.50
CA PRO A 24 -5.01 -25.30 -4.25
C PRO A 24 -5.87 -24.62 -3.19
N VAL A 25 -5.46 -23.42 -2.76
CA VAL A 25 -6.25 -22.58 -1.86
C VAL A 25 -7.57 -22.37 -2.58
N GLU A 26 -8.57 -23.21 -2.28
CA GLU A 26 -9.91 -23.05 -2.83
C GLU A 26 -10.30 -21.62 -2.48
N PRO A 27 -10.48 -20.74 -3.49
CA PRO A 27 -10.78 -19.36 -3.22
C PRO A 27 -12.07 -19.39 -2.40
N PRO A 28 -12.06 -18.90 -1.15
CA PRO A 28 -13.26 -18.92 -0.33
C PRO A 28 -14.35 -18.25 -1.17
N LYS A 29 -15.52 -18.91 -1.29
CA LYS A 29 -16.68 -18.35 -2.00
C LYS A 29 -17.12 -17.08 -1.29
N ARG A 30 -16.45 -15.98 -1.60
CA ARG A 30 -16.75 -14.66 -1.05
C ARG A 30 -17.93 -14.12 -1.82
N PRO A 31 -18.93 -13.55 -1.13
CA PRO A 31 -20.06 -12.96 -1.81
C PRO A 31 -19.54 -11.88 -2.77
N THR A 32 -20.06 -11.88 -4.00
CA THR A 32 -19.72 -10.89 -5.03
C THR A 32 -19.93 -9.45 -4.54
N SER A 33 -20.82 -9.25 -3.56
CA SER A 33 -20.99 -7.98 -2.83
C SER A 33 -19.69 -7.43 -2.24
N ASN A 34 -18.82 -8.29 -1.68
CA ASN A 34 -17.53 -7.84 -1.14
C ASN A 34 -16.60 -7.36 -2.26
N LEU A 35 -16.64 -8.03 -3.42
CA LEU A 35 -15.86 -7.63 -4.59
C LEU A 35 -16.36 -6.30 -5.13
N ILE A 36 -17.68 -6.12 -5.24
CA ILE A 36 -18.29 -4.86 -5.68
C ILE A 36 -17.91 -3.72 -4.74
N MET A 37 -18.00 -3.93 -3.41
CA MET A 37 -17.61 -2.93 -2.43
C MET A 37 -16.13 -2.53 -2.58
N HIS A 38 -15.23 -3.49 -2.79
CA HIS A 38 -13.81 -3.19 -2.99
C HIS A 38 -13.55 -2.48 -4.32
N SER A 39 -14.23 -2.89 -5.39
CA SER A 39 -14.14 -2.26 -6.70
C SER A 39 -14.66 -0.82 -6.67
N MET A 40 -15.75 -0.54 -5.96
CA MET A 40 -16.24 0.83 -5.78
C MET A 40 -15.25 1.69 -4.99
N ALA A 41 -14.63 1.14 -3.95
CA ALA A 41 -13.59 1.84 -3.21
C ALA A 41 -12.35 2.13 -4.09
N MET A 42 -11.93 1.18 -4.92
CA MET A 42 -10.84 1.39 -5.88
C MET A 42 -11.21 2.43 -6.94
N LEU A 43 -12.45 2.40 -7.46
CA LEU A 43 -12.95 3.38 -8.41
C LEU A 43 -12.87 4.80 -7.86
N GLY A 44 -13.27 5.01 -6.60
CA GLY A 44 -13.16 6.32 -5.94
C GLY A 44 -11.72 6.81 -5.85
N ARG A 45 -10.78 5.92 -5.52
CA ARG A 45 -9.35 6.26 -5.46
C ARG A 45 -8.80 6.68 -6.83
N GLU A 46 -9.08 5.91 -7.88
CA GLU A 46 -8.62 6.22 -9.23
C GLU A 46 -9.25 7.52 -9.75
N PHE A 47 -10.52 7.77 -9.43
CA PHE A 47 -11.17 9.03 -9.75
C PHE A 47 -10.45 10.23 -9.09
N CYS A 48 -10.15 10.14 -7.79
CA CYS A 48 -9.39 11.20 -7.10
C CYS A 48 -8.01 11.42 -7.73
N TYR A 49 -7.28 10.34 -8.07
CA TYR A 49 -5.98 10.44 -8.73
C TYR A 49 -6.07 11.11 -10.11
N ALA A 50 -7.09 10.77 -10.89
CA ALA A 50 -7.33 11.40 -12.19
C ALA A 50 -7.64 12.90 -12.06
N VAL A 51 -8.46 13.28 -11.06
CA VAL A 51 -8.77 14.67 -10.75
C VAL A 51 -7.52 15.44 -10.32
N GLU A 52 -6.71 14.86 -9.44
CA GLU A 52 -5.43 15.44 -9.02
C GLU A 52 -4.49 15.67 -10.22
N ALA A 53 -4.34 14.67 -11.09
CA ALA A 53 -3.54 14.76 -12.30
C ALA A 53 -4.06 15.88 -13.25
N ALA A 54 -5.38 16.07 -13.32
CA ALA A 54 -5.99 17.14 -14.11
C ALA A 54 -5.73 18.55 -13.51
N TYR A 55 -5.62 18.67 -12.18
CA TYR A 55 -5.33 19.94 -11.50
C TYR A 55 -3.84 20.27 -11.40
N VAL A 56 -2.96 19.26 -11.43
CA VAL A 56 -1.50 19.47 -11.42
C VAL A 56 -1.07 20.36 -12.58
N THR A 57 -1.57 20.12 -13.79
CA THR A 57 -1.20 20.89 -14.99
C THR A 57 -1.52 22.39 -14.88
N PRO A 58 -2.75 22.83 -14.57
CA PRO A 58 -3.05 24.26 -14.45
C PRO A 58 -2.34 24.92 -13.27
N VAL A 59 -2.21 24.26 -12.12
CA VAL A 59 -1.45 24.78 -10.97
C VAL A 59 -0.02 25.08 -11.39
N LEU A 60 0.63 24.15 -12.07
CA LEU A 60 2.03 24.26 -12.48
C LEU A 60 2.25 25.36 -13.52
N LEU A 61 1.26 25.61 -14.39
CA LEU A 61 1.25 26.76 -15.31
C LEU A 61 1.05 28.09 -14.57
N SER A 62 0.18 28.14 -13.56
CA SER A 62 -0.08 29.33 -12.75
C SER A 62 1.13 29.79 -11.92
N VAL A 63 2.05 28.90 -11.54
CA VAL A 63 3.29 29.28 -10.83
C VAL A 63 4.36 29.88 -11.77
N GLY A 64 4.12 29.96 -13.08
CA GLY A 64 5.04 30.60 -14.04
C GLY A 64 6.38 29.86 -14.22
N LEU A 65 6.38 28.54 -14.02
CA LEU A 65 7.58 27.78 -13.70
C LEU A 65 8.47 27.47 -14.93
N PRO A 66 9.80 27.72 -14.86
CA PRO A 66 10.75 27.33 -15.92
C PRO A 66 10.82 25.79 -16.05
N LYS A 67 11.12 25.31 -17.28
CA LYS A 67 11.04 23.88 -17.68
C LYS A 67 11.74 22.88 -16.75
N SER A 68 12.70 23.29 -15.92
CA SER A 68 13.44 22.38 -15.04
C SER A 68 12.57 21.82 -13.90
N LEU A 69 11.66 22.61 -13.34
CA LEU A 69 10.86 22.20 -12.17
C LEU A 69 9.71 21.24 -12.56
N TYR A 70 9.23 21.31 -13.80
CA TYR A 70 8.27 20.33 -14.34
C TYR A 70 8.85 18.92 -14.28
N SER A 71 10.12 18.77 -14.68
CA SER A 71 10.83 17.50 -14.62
C SER A 71 11.12 17.07 -13.19
N THR A 72 11.35 18.00 -12.26
CA THR A 72 11.56 17.68 -10.83
C THR A 72 10.28 17.15 -10.18
N VAL A 73 9.12 17.77 -10.42
CA VAL A 73 7.83 17.30 -9.88
C VAL A 73 7.48 15.92 -10.43
N TRP A 74 7.66 15.71 -11.73
CA TRP A 74 7.43 14.41 -12.37
C TRP A 74 8.39 13.33 -11.89
N LEU A 75 9.64 13.67 -11.55
CA LEU A 75 10.60 12.74 -10.98
C LEU A 75 10.35 12.48 -9.48
N LEU A 76 9.83 13.46 -8.76
CA LEU A 76 9.55 13.34 -7.33
C LEU A 76 8.47 12.27 -7.06
N SER A 77 7.46 12.18 -7.94
CA SER A 77 6.38 11.20 -7.82
C SER A 77 6.85 9.72 -7.79
N PRO A 78 7.66 9.22 -8.75
CA PRO A 78 8.21 7.87 -8.70
C PRO A 78 9.20 7.65 -7.56
N ILE A 79 9.97 8.68 -7.16
CA ILE A 79 10.88 8.57 -6.01
C ILE A 79 10.09 8.38 -4.71
N LEU A 80 9.04 9.18 -4.51
CA LEU A 80 8.16 9.06 -3.36
C LEU A 80 7.42 7.71 -3.38
N GLY A 81 6.93 7.27 -4.54
CA GLY A 81 6.32 5.95 -4.69
C GLY A 81 7.28 4.82 -4.30
N PHE A 82 8.52 4.88 -4.76
CA PHE A 82 9.54 3.88 -4.44
C PHE A 82 9.90 3.83 -2.94
N LEU A 83 9.91 4.98 -2.25
CA LEU A 83 10.21 5.04 -0.82
C LEU A 83 9.00 4.67 0.05
N LEU A 84 7.82 5.19 -0.28
CA LEU A 84 6.60 5.01 0.52
C LEU A 84 6.02 3.60 0.41
N GLN A 85 6.21 2.92 -0.72
CA GLN A 85 5.70 1.58 -0.93
C GLN A 85 6.29 0.51 0.00
N PRO A 86 7.62 0.37 0.17
CA PRO A 86 8.21 -0.57 1.13
C PRO A 86 8.01 -0.12 2.58
N VAL A 87 8.06 1.18 2.86
CA VAL A 87 7.85 1.72 4.22
C VAL A 87 6.42 1.48 4.67
N GLY A 88 5.43 1.78 3.84
CA GLY A 88 4.02 1.53 4.14
C GLY A 88 3.70 0.05 4.25
N GLY A 89 4.32 -0.81 3.42
CA GLY A 89 4.20 -2.26 3.51
C GLY A 89 4.76 -2.81 4.83
N SER A 90 6.00 -2.43 5.17
CA SER A 90 6.65 -2.84 6.41
C SER A 90 5.95 -2.29 7.66
N ALA A 91 5.47 -1.04 7.62
CA ALA A 91 4.70 -0.44 8.70
C ALA A 91 3.34 -1.13 8.90
N SER A 92 2.67 -1.53 7.82
CA SER A 92 1.45 -2.34 7.89
C SER A 92 1.71 -3.70 8.53
N ASP A 93 2.83 -4.35 8.21
CA ASP A 93 3.16 -5.69 8.71
C ASP A 93 3.56 -5.69 10.20
N ASN A 94 4.16 -4.60 10.69
CA ASN A 94 4.57 -4.44 12.09
C ASN A 94 3.44 -4.02 13.05
N CYS A 95 2.22 -3.75 12.57
CA CYS A 95 1.12 -3.31 13.42
C CYS A 95 0.51 -4.47 14.23
N GLN A 96 0.93 -4.61 15.49
CA GLN A 96 0.31 -5.50 16.50
C GLN A 96 -0.91 -4.84 17.18
N ALA A 97 -1.86 -4.32 16.39
CA ALA A 97 -3.05 -3.68 16.95
C ALA A 97 -4.15 -4.71 17.26
N ARG A 98 -4.78 -4.58 18.43
CA ARG A 98 -5.82 -5.48 18.98
C ARG A 98 -7.10 -5.59 18.12
N TRP A 99 -7.26 -4.74 17.10
CA TRP A 99 -8.45 -4.62 16.25
C TRP A 99 -8.28 -5.22 14.84
N GLY A 100 -7.12 -5.83 14.54
CA GLY A 100 -6.81 -6.50 13.27
C GLY A 100 -5.70 -5.81 12.47
N ARG A 101 -4.88 -6.60 11.75
CA ARG A 101 -3.58 -6.20 11.18
C ARG A 101 -3.62 -5.08 10.11
N ARG A 102 -4.73 -4.90 9.37
CA ARG A 102 -4.81 -3.99 8.19
C ARG A 102 -5.72 -2.77 8.36
N ARG A 103 -6.68 -2.83 9.28
CA ARG A 103 -7.67 -1.76 9.54
C ARG A 103 -7.09 -0.48 10.18
N PRO A 104 -6.14 -0.54 11.14
CA PRO A 104 -5.65 0.68 11.78
C PRO A 104 -4.89 1.56 10.80
N TYR A 105 -4.13 0.99 9.86
CA TYR A 105 -3.37 1.75 8.88
C TYR A 105 -4.27 2.56 7.93
N ILE A 106 -5.35 1.95 7.44
CA ILE A 106 -6.35 2.62 6.58
C ILE A 106 -7.02 3.76 7.35
N LEU A 107 -7.37 3.54 8.61
CA LEU A 107 -7.99 4.56 9.46
C LEU A 107 -7.02 5.70 9.80
N THR A 108 -5.76 5.39 10.16
CA THR A 108 -4.76 6.42 10.46
C THR A 108 -4.45 7.27 9.23
N LEU A 109 -4.31 6.67 8.06
CA LEU A 109 -4.12 7.42 6.82
C LEU A 109 -5.36 8.25 6.47
N GLY A 110 -6.57 7.69 6.62
CA GLY A 110 -7.81 8.42 6.40
C GLY A 110 -7.97 9.62 7.33
N ILE A 111 -7.68 9.45 8.62
CA ILE A 111 -7.73 10.54 9.61
C ILE A 111 -6.67 11.60 9.30
N MET A 112 -5.44 11.19 8.99
CA MET A 112 -4.37 12.13 8.59
C MET A 112 -4.76 12.92 7.34
N MET A 113 -5.40 12.29 6.37
CA MET A 113 -5.86 12.95 5.14
C MET A 113 -7.00 13.93 5.40
N LEU A 114 -7.97 13.55 6.25
CA LEU A 114 -9.04 14.45 6.70
C LEU A 114 -8.48 15.65 7.48
N LEU A 115 -7.50 15.42 8.36
CA LEU A 115 -6.84 16.46 9.12
C LEU A 115 -6.06 17.41 8.20
N GLY A 116 -5.30 16.88 7.24
CA GLY A 116 -4.57 17.67 6.25
C GLY A 116 -5.50 18.56 5.41
N MET A 117 -6.63 18.00 4.96
CA MET A 117 -7.64 18.79 4.24
C MET A 117 -8.33 19.83 5.13
N ALA A 118 -8.64 19.48 6.38
CA ALA A 118 -9.19 20.43 7.33
C ALA A 118 -8.22 21.59 7.58
N LEU A 119 -6.92 21.31 7.75
CA LEU A 119 -5.90 22.34 7.92
C LEU A 119 -5.73 23.20 6.67
N TYR A 120 -5.74 22.61 5.48
CA TYR A 120 -5.68 23.35 4.22
C TYR A 120 -6.86 24.32 4.06
N LEU A 121 -8.07 23.88 4.40
CA LEU A 121 -9.28 24.70 4.35
C LEU A 121 -9.33 25.76 5.47
N ASN A 122 -8.73 25.49 6.63
CA ASN A 122 -8.68 26.40 7.78
C ASN A 122 -7.37 27.19 7.87
N GLY A 123 -6.56 27.26 6.80
CA GLY A 123 -5.22 27.86 6.81
C GLY A 123 -5.15 29.28 7.40
N ASP A 124 -6.19 30.09 7.18
CA ASP A 124 -6.33 31.43 7.74
C ASP A 124 -6.47 31.44 9.28
N ALA A 125 -7.14 30.42 9.84
CA ALA A 125 -7.36 30.29 11.29
C ALA A 125 -6.15 29.70 12.05
N VAL A 126 -5.20 29.08 11.34
CA VAL A 126 -3.97 28.51 11.95
C VAL A 126 -2.77 29.47 11.87
N VAL A 127 -2.84 30.49 11.02
CA VAL A 127 -1.77 31.49 10.81
C VAL A 127 -2.04 32.82 11.54
N SER A 128 -3.23 33.01 12.11
CA SER A 128 -3.61 34.16 12.95
C SER A 128 -3.43 33.89 14.44
#